data_AF-A0A519DA22-F1
#
_entry.id   AF-A0A519DA22-F1
#
_cell.length_a   1.000
_cell.length_b   1.000
_cell.length_c   1.000
_cell.angle_alpha   90.00
_cell.angle_beta   90.00
_cell.angle_gamma   90.00
#
_symmetry.space_group_name_H-M   'P 1'
#
loop_
_entity.id
_entity.type
_entity.pdbx_description
1 polymer ?
#
loop_
_entity_poly.entity_id
_entity_poly.type
_entity_poly.pdbx_seq_one_letter_code
_entity_poly.pdbx_strand_id
1 'polypeptide(L)'
;MRGTATLLVIILFAPVLSGCLNWNEYDYQIYDCDSQEYWVDVSEDSPYPGLDCESGPVRQLSMTIFVYRDNDGVEWLINETSIDTGIELINSVYNSYGIDFILNEIIWIDEAFPDVQDAEEEEGGEKPDTLNNSSEDGGDFGDQVSVSQLGDSFIEGYNPANVNIIMQSNGWGQYSNYPWHTRQYYISTVRASSFATSYVPSHELGHFLGLYHTHENHEEPNSDSDLAQASLWTQDWITPTEQCYRTGDFICSTSYDCYIWCEEVINCTANAYESDRPDQEPSEFANCTLEQHNPSRTNLMSRYGDRSEISFDQGARARYFIQYMSENEREGNLLHFSEMISLT
;
A
#
# COMPACT_ATOMS: atom_id res chain seq x y z
N MET A 1 -48.52 42.46 -63.08
CA MET A 1 -47.84 42.86 -61.82
C MET A 1 -48.02 41.72 -60.82
N ARG A 2 -46.89 41.15 -60.35
CA ARG A 2 -46.64 40.38 -59.10
C ARG A 2 -47.67 39.31 -58.69
N GLY A 3 -47.36 38.04 -58.48
CA GLY A 3 -46.08 37.32 -58.40
C GLY A 3 -46.34 35.81 -58.43
N THR A 4 -45.29 35.06 -58.75
CA THR A 4 -45.22 33.61 -58.97
C THR A 4 -45.50 32.79 -57.70
N ALA A 5 -46.41 31.81 -57.80
CA ALA A 5 -46.54 30.69 -56.87
C ALA A 5 -46.12 29.41 -57.61
N THR A 6 -45.03 28.79 -57.17
CA THR A 6 -44.50 27.54 -57.75
C THR A 6 -45.05 26.37 -56.96
N LEU A 7 -45.73 25.46 -57.65
CA LEU A 7 -46.40 24.28 -57.12
C LEU A 7 -45.37 23.21 -56.69
N LEU A 8 -45.42 22.78 -55.43
CA LEU A 8 -44.60 21.72 -54.86
C LEU A 8 -45.30 20.37 -55.08
N VAL A 9 -44.69 19.45 -55.83
CA VAL A 9 -45.19 18.07 -55.99
C VAL A 9 -44.36 17.14 -55.10
N ILE A 10 -45.07 16.49 -54.18
CA ILE A 10 -44.60 15.52 -53.19
C ILE A 10 -44.44 14.15 -53.88
N ILE A 11 -43.24 13.56 -53.82
CA ILE A 11 -43.03 12.14 -54.12
C ILE A 11 -42.58 11.45 -52.83
N LEU A 12 -43.47 10.61 -52.30
CA LEU A 12 -43.27 9.72 -51.16
C LEU A 12 -42.34 8.56 -51.55
N PHE A 13 -41.21 8.44 -50.87
CA PHE A 13 -40.49 7.17 -50.71
C PHE A 13 -40.39 6.86 -49.23
N ALA A 14 -41.14 5.86 -48.78
CA ALA A 14 -40.99 5.27 -47.46
C ALA A 14 -39.88 4.21 -47.51
N PRO A 15 -38.86 4.27 -46.64
CA PRO A 15 -38.09 3.10 -46.26
C PRO A 15 -38.76 2.44 -45.04
N VAL A 16 -38.95 1.15 -45.23
CA VAL A 16 -39.47 0.12 -44.34
C VAL A 16 -38.89 0.21 -42.92
N LEU A 17 -39.79 0.26 -41.93
CA LEU A 17 -39.50 -0.09 -40.53
C LEU A 17 -39.12 -1.57 -40.46
N SER A 18 -37.83 -1.87 -40.37
CA SER A 18 -37.32 -3.11 -39.78
C SER A 18 -36.63 -2.71 -38.49
N GLY A 19 -37.25 -3.06 -37.37
CA GLY A 19 -36.71 -2.80 -36.04
C GLY A 19 -35.41 -3.58 -35.83
N CYS A 20 -34.36 -2.85 -35.47
CA CYS A 20 -33.47 -3.31 -34.42
C CYS A 20 -33.88 -2.50 -33.19
N LEU A 21 -34.43 -3.20 -32.20
CA LEU A 21 -34.60 -2.66 -30.85
C LEU A 21 -33.22 -2.18 -30.41
N ASN A 22 -33.02 -0.85 -30.38
CA ASN A 22 -31.92 -0.26 -29.66
C ASN A 22 -32.23 -0.56 -28.19
N TRP A 23 -31.66 -1.66 -27.69
CA TRP A 23 -31.49 -1.82 -26.26
C TRP A 23 -30.73 -0.57 -25.83
N ASN A 24 -31.36 0.24 -24.98
CA ASN A 24 -30.66 1.28 -24.26
C ASN A 24 -29.47 0.59 -23.60
N GLU A 25 -28.27 0.78 -24.15
CA GLU A 25 -27.07 0.82 -23.34
C GLU A 25 -27.40 1.84 -22.26
N TYR A 26 -27.52 1.35 -21.02
CA TYR A 26 -27.34 2.23 -19.89
C TYR A 26 -25.99 2.90 -20.14
N ASP A 27 -26.00 4.18 -20.47
CA ASP A 27 -24.86 5.06 -20.29
C ASP A 27 -24.49 4.92 -18.82
N TYR A 28 -23.61 3.99 -18.50
CA TYR A 28 -22.81 4.04 -17.29
C TYR A 28 -21.96 5.28 -17.48
N GLN A 29 -22.49 6.43 -17.05
CA GLN A 29 -21.67 7.61 -16.87
C GLN A 29 -20.69 7.25 -15.77
N ILE A 30 -19.45 6.94 -16.17
CA ILE A 30 -18.32 6.78 -15.27
C ILE A 30 -18.27 8.05 -14.42
N TYR A 31 -18.47 7.91 -13.11
CA TYR A 31 -18.40 9.04 -12.19
C TYR A 31 -16.92 9.32 -11.89
N ASP A 32 -16.33 10.11 -12.77
CA ASP A 32 -14.97 10.64 -12.61
C ASP A 32 -15.01 11.83 -11.65
N CYS A 33 -14.37 11.66 -10.51
CA CYS A 33 -14.29 12.71 -9.49
C CYS A 33 -13.25 13.77 -9.84
N ASP A 34 -13.53 15.00 -9.42
CA ASP A 34 -12.50 16.04 -9.48
C ASP A 34 -11.42 15.83 -8.40
N SER A 35 -10.38 16.68 -8.41
CA SER A 35 -9.28 16.51 -7.46
C SER A 35 -9.68 16.70 -6.00
N GLN A 36 -10.70 17.51 -5.72
CA GLN A 36 -11.14 17.77 -4.36
C GLN A 36 -11.89 16.54 -3.84
N GLU A 37 -12.84 16.02 -4.63
CA GLU A 37 -13.61 14.82 -4.30
C GLU A 37 -12.71 13.58 -4.16
N TYR A 38 -11.72 13.43 -5.04
CA TYR A 38 -10.91 12.21 -5.10
C TYR A 38 -9.75 12.14 -4.09
N TRP A 39 -9.23 13.28 -3.64
CA TRP A 39 -8.04 13.34 -2.76
C TRP A 39 -8.25 13.97 -1.40
N VAL A 40 -9.27 14.82 -1.23
CA VAL A 40 -9.35 15.70 -0.06
C VAL A 40 -10.65 15.50 0.71
N ASP A 41 -11.78 15.41 0.02
CA ASP A 41 -13.08 15.40 0.68
C ASP A 41 -13.29 14.11 1.48
N VAL A 42 -13.54 14.29 2.77
CA VAL A 42 -13.84 13.22 3.72
C VAL A 42 -15.03 13.63 4.59
N SER A 43 -15.84 12.66 5.01
CA SER A 43 -17.01 12.84 5.87
C SER A 43 -17.22 11.62 6.75
N GLU A 44 -18.09 11.71 7.77
CA GLU A 44 -18.37 10.56 8.65
C GLU A 44 -18.93 9.36 7.87
N ASP A 45 -19.64 9.62 6.77
CA ASP A 45 -20.23 8.58 5.91
C ASP A 45 -19.28 8.13 4.77
N SER A 46 -18.29 8.93 4.42
CA SER A 46 -17.22 8.60 3.46
C SER A 46 -15.87 9.00 4.04
N PRO A 47 -15.29 8.19 4.93
CA PRO A 47 -14.14 8.57 5.73
C PRO A 47 -12.81 8.58 4.97
N TYR A 48 -12.78 8.01 3.76
CA TYR A 48 -11.65 8.09 2.84
C TYR A 48 -12.05 8.83 1.56
N PRO A 49 -11.12 9.60 0.95
CA PRO A 49 -11.44 10.43 -0.19
C PRO A 49 -11.67 9.58 -1.43
N GLY A 50 -12.67 10.00 -2.19
CA GLY A 50 -13.08 9.38 -3.43
C GLY A 50 -13.62 7.95 -3.32
N LEU A 51 -14.23 7.57 -2.19
CA LEU A 51 -14.88 6.25 -2.06
C LEU A 51 -16.10 6.08 -3.00
N ASP A 52 -16.73 7.18 -3.40
CA ASP A 52 -17.87 7.16 -4.32
C ASP A 52 -17.44 7.34 -5.80
N CYS A 53 -16.13 7.35 -6.07
CA CYS A 53 -15.56 7.63 -7.39
C CYS A 53 -15.21 6.35 -8.15
N GLU A 54 -15.48 6.31 -9.45
CA GLU A 54 -14.96 5.22 -10.30
C GLU A 54 -13.49 5.48 -10.69
N SER A 55 -13.11 6.74 -10.88
CA SER A 55 -11.73 7.16 -11.15
C SER A 55 -11.50 8.62 -10.75
N GLY A 56 -10.25 9.08 -10.81
CA GLY A 56 -9.89 10.46 -10.51
C GLY A 56 -8.45 10.82 -10.90
N PRO A 57 -8.00 12.05 -10.62
CA PRO A 57 -6.69 12.54 -11.04
C PRO A 57 -5.53 11.80 -10.35
N VAL A 58 -4.41 11.70 -11.05
CA VAL A 58 -3.20 11.02 -10.57
C VAL A 58 -2.25 12.02 -9.90
N ARG A 59 -1.68 11.62 -8.76
CA ARG A 59 -0.58 12.31 -8.08
C ARG A 59 0.68 11.47 -8.09
N GLN A 60 1.79 12.12 -8.39
CA GLN A 60 3.10 11.49 -8.49
C GLN A 60 3.88 11.68 -7.19
N LEU A 61 4.32 10.57 -6.59
CA LEU A 61 5.19 10.51 -5.42
C LEU A 61 6.63 10.25 -5.84
N SER A 62 7.51 11.18 -5.49
CA SER A 62 8.94 11.06 -5.77
C SER A 62 9.63 10.07 -4.82
N MET A 63 10.46 9.19 -5.38
CA MET A 63 11.22 8.18 -4.64
C MET A 63 12.70 8.54 -4.57
N THR A 64 13.28 8.39 -3.38
CA THR A 64 14.72 8.36 -3.15
C THR A 64 15.12 6.95 -2.80
N ILE A 65 15.97 6.32 -3.63
CA ILE A 65 16.40 4.93 -3.44
C ILE A 65 17.86 4.89 -2.99
N PHE A 66 18.11 4.31 -1.82
CA PHE A 66 19.43 4.10 -1.26
C PHE A 66 19.95 2.71 -1.65
N VAL A 67 21.10 2.67 -2.32
CA VAL A 67 21.72 1.42 -2.78
C VAL A 67 23.12 1.29 -2.18
N TYR A 68 23.30 0.27 -1.37
CA TYR A 68 24.57 -0.08 -0.75
C TYR A 68 25.36 -1.08 -1.61
N ARG A 69 26.65 -1.25 -1.28
CA ARG A 69 27.44 -2.37 -1.77
C ARG A 69 26.95 -3.68 -1.15
N ASP A 70 27.22 -4.78 -1.85
CA ASP A 70 27.16 -6.11 -1.27
C ASP A 70 28.17 -6.27 -0.11
N ASN A 71 28.04 -7.38 0.62
CA ASN A 71 28.87 -7.64 1.80
C ASN A 71 30.36 -7.80 1.45
N ASP A 72 30.68 -8.17 0.20
CA ASP A 72 32.07 -8.22 -0.29
C ASP A 72 32.63 -6.82 -0.61
N GLY A 73 31.79 -5.78 -0.63
CA GLY A 73 32.14 -4.41 -0.94
C GLY A 73 32.48 -4.18 -2.41
N VAL A 74 32.07 -5.09 -3.30
CA VAL A 74 32.50 -5.11 -4.71
C VAL A 74 31.38 -4.68 -5.64
N GLU A 75 30.21 -5.31 -5.54
CA GLU A 75 29.08 -5.02 -6.41
C GLU A 75 28.04 -4.18 -5.68
N TRP A 76 27.16 -3.53 -6.43
CA TRP A 76 25.98 -2.88 -5.87
C TRP A 76 24.88 -3.90 -5.67
N LEU A 77 24.12 -3.80 -4.59
CA LEU A 77 23.04 -4.75 -4.28
C LEU A 77 21.98 -4.86 -5.40
N ILE A 78 21.75 -3.77 -6.12
CA ILE A 78 20.83 -3.69 -7.26
C ILE A 78 21.37 -2.73 -8.32
N ASN A 79 20.92 -2.88 -9.56
CA ASN A 79 21.25 -1.99 -10.68
C ASN A 79 20.03 -1.16 -11.13
N GLU A 80 20.27 -0.11 -11.91
CA GLU A 80 19.22 0.80 -12.41
C GLU A 80 18.11 0.09 -13.18
N THR A 81 18.43 -0.89 -14.03
CA THR A 81 17.41 -1.63 -14.79
C THR A 81 16.44 -2.41 -13.89
N SER A 82 16.96 -3.03 -12.84
CA SER A 82 16.13 -3.71 -11.84
C SER A 82 15.31 -2.70 -11.02
N ILE A 83 15.85 -1.51 -10.74
CA ILE A 83 15.10 -0.43 -10.09
C ILE A 83 13.92 0.01 -10.95
N ASP A 84 14.16 0.31 -12.23
CA ASP A 84 13.10 0.73 -13.16
C ASP A 84 11.99 -0.33 -13.25
N THR A 85 12.38 -1.61 -13.38
CA THR A 85 11.43 -2.73 -13.44
C THR A 85 10.63 -2.86 -12.13
N GLY A 86 11.27 -2.66 -10.98
CA GLY A 86 10.58 -2.70 -9.69
C GLY A 86 9.57 -1.56 -9.52
N ILE A 87 9.89 -0.35 -10.01
CA ILE A 87 8.97 0.80 -9.99
C ILE A 87 7.78 0.54 -10.92
N GLU A 88 7.98 -0.04 -12.11
CA GLU A 88 6.87 -0.47 -12.98
C GLU A 88 5.95 -1.47 -12.27
N LEU A 89 6.52 -2.42 -11.52
CA LEU A 89 5.75 -3.40 -10.76
C LEU A 89 4.98 -2.76 -9.60
N ILE A 90 5.57 -1.81 -8.88
CA ILE A 90 4.89 -1.01 -7.85
C ILE A 90 3.69 -0.28 -8.47
N ASN A 91 3.92 0.44 -9.57
CA ASN A 91 2.88 1.22 -10.23
C ASN A 91 1.77 0.37 -10.85
N SER A 92 2.05 -0.90 -11.19
CA SER A 92 1.00 -1.85 -11.61
C SER A 92 -0.07 -2.09 -10.54
N VAL A 93 0.25 -1.85 -9.26
CA VAL A 93 -0.67 -1.99 -8.12
C VAL A 93 -1.38 -0.67 -7.81
N TYR A 94 -0.66 0.45 -7.88
CA TYR A 94 -1.13 1.72 -7.32
C TYR A 94 -1.74 2.70 -8.35
N ASN A 95 -1.39 2.60 -9.63
CA ASN A 95 -1.83 3.57 -10.64
C ASN A 95 -3.35 3.63 -10.82
N SER A 96 -4.05 2.49 -10.71
CA SER A 96 -5.51 2.45 -10.80
C SER A 96 -6.21 3.23 -9.67
N TYR A 97 -5.47 3.56 -8.61
CA TYR A 97 -5.96 4.31 -7.46
C TYR A 97 -5.45 5.76 -7.43
N GLY A 98 -4.90 6.24 -8.55
CA GLY A 98 -4.40 7.60 -8.70
C GLY A 98 -3.02 7.85 -8.11
N ILE A 99 -2.31 6.82 -7.65
CA ILE A 99 -1.01 6.96 -7.00
C ILE A 99 0.06 6.45 -7.95
N ASP A 100 0.96 7.32 -8.39
CA ASP A 100 2.05 7.00 -9.31
C ASP A 100 3.40 7.27 -8.62
N PHE A 101 4.27 6.27 -8.53
CA PHE A 101 5.60 6.43 -7.97
C PHE A 101 6.60 6.73 -9.08
N ILE A 102 7.41 7.77 -8.89
CA ILE A 102 8.44 8.17 -9.85
C ILE A 102 9.82 8.21 -9.20
N LEU A 103 10.83 7.69 -9.90
CA LEU A 103 12.21 7.82 -9.44
C LEU A 103 12.64 9.28 -9.48
N ASN A 104 13.03 9.83 -8.33
CA ASN A 104 13.66 11.15 -8.27
C ASN A 104 15.19 11.02 -8.26
N GLU A 105 15.72 10.19 -7.35
CA GLU A 105 17.17 10.02 -7.23
C GLU A 105 17.55 8.63 -6.70
N ILE A 106 18.74 8.19 -7.09
CA ILE A 106 19.41 7.00 -6.53
C ILE A 106 20.65 7.48 -5.80
N ILE A 107 20.77 7.10 -4.53
CA ILE A 107 21.91 7.41 -3.68
C ILE A 107 22.75 6.14 -3.53
N TRP A 108 23.87 6.13 -4.22
CA TRP A 108 24.84 5.04 -4.19
C TRP A 108 25.78 5.21 -2.99
N ILE A 109 25.63 4.36 -1.98
CA ILE A 109 26.41 4.40 -0.75
C ILE A 109 27.58 3.41 -0.87
N ASP A 110 28.80 3.94 -1.01
CA ASP A 110 30.04 3.16 -1.21
C ASP A 110 30.53 2.48 0.08
N GLU A 111 29.61 1.82 0.78
CA GLU A 111 29.80 1.05 2.00
C GLU A 111 28.96 -0.24 1.86
N ALA A 112 29.44 -1.34 2.46
CA ALA A 112 28.65 -2.57 2.52
C ALA A 112 27.38 -2.34 3.34
N PHE A 113 26.29 -2.99 2.96
CA PHE A 113 25.09 -3.00 3.80
C PHE A 113 25.37 -3.69 5.14
N PRO A 114 24.82 -3.22 6.28
CA PRO A 114 25.06 -3.84 7.58
C PRO A 114 24.75 -5.34 7.60
N ASP A 115 25.59 -6.14 8.25
CA ASP A 115 25.33 -7.56 8.43
C ASP A 115 24.36 -7.79 9.60
N VAL A 116 23.52 -8.83 9.49
CA VAL A 116 22.53 -9.16 10.53
C VAL A 116 23.19 -9.48 11.87
N GLN A 117 24.44 -9.93 11.84
CA GLN A 117 25.24 -10.30 13.02
C GLN A 117 25.99 -9.11 13.65
N ASP A 118 26.07 -7.95 13.00
CA ASP A 118 26.86 -6.81 13.47
C ASP A 118 26.28 -6.13 14.73
N ALA A 119 25.07 -6.50 15.15
CA ALA A 119 24.49 -6.04 16.41
C ALA A 119 25.08 -6.74 17.66
N GLU A 120 25.91 -7.78 17.49
CA GLU A 120 26.43 -8.58 18.62
C GLU A 120 27.80 -8.14 19.16
N GLU A 121 28.55 -7.26 18.48
CA GLU A 121 29.95 -6.97 18.85
C GLU A 121 30.20 -5.72 19.72
N GLU A 122 29.16 -4.96 20.11
CA GLU A 122 29.31 -3.95 21.18
C GLU A 122 28.94 -4.56 22.54
N GLU A 123 29.98 -5.00 23.28
CA GLU A 123 29.88 -5.48 24.66
C GLU A 123 29.03 -4.54 25.55
N GLY A 124 27.78 -4.92 25.83
CA GLY A 124 26.98 -4.37 26.94
C GLY A 124 25.59 -3.82 26.61
N GLY A 125 25.11 -3.89 25.36
CA GLY A 125 23.73 -3.54 25.04
C GLY A 125 22.73 -4.60 25.50
N GLU A 126 21.94 -4.33 26.55
CA GLU A 126 20.75 -5.13 26.86
C GLU A 126 19.84 -5.16 25.62
N LYS A 127 19.50 -6.36 25.12
CA LYS A 127 18.37 -6.53 24.20
C LYS A 127 17.16 -5.81 24.83
N PRO A 128 16.37 -5.02 24.08
CA PRO A 128 15.03 -4.70 24.54
C PRO A 128 14.36 -6.04 24.86
N ASP A 129 13.85 -6.22 26.07
CA ASP A 129 13.22 -7.46 26.59
C ASP A 129 11.95 -7.89 25.81
N THR A 130 11.76 -7.38 24.60
CA THR A 130 10.63 -7.64 23.71
C THR A 130 11.13 -7.73 22.28
N LEU A 131 11.61 -8.91 21.88
CA LEU A 131 11.49 -9.51 20.54
C LEU A 131 12.29 -10.82 20.60
N ASN A 132 11.57 -11.87 20.98
CA ASN A 132 12.08 -13.22 21.11
C ASN A 132 12.00 -13.83 19.72
N ASN A 133 13.14 -13.99 19.03
CA ASN A 133 13.38 -15.02 18.00
C ASN A 133 14.81 -14.86 17.50
N SER A 134 15.70 -15.78 17.82
CA SER A 134 17.00 -15.89 17.15
C SER A 134 17.29 -17.38 16.93
N SER A 135 17.29 -17.82 15.67
CA SER A 135 17.83 -19.11 15.26
C SER A 135 19.31 -19.00 14.88
N GLU A 136 20.01 -20.14 14.93
CA GLU A 136 21.48 -20.31 14.93
C GLU A 136 22.26 -19.79 13.69
N ASP A 137 21.62 -19.10 12.73
CA ASP A 137 22.28 -18.46 11.57
C ASP A 137 22.37 -16.91 11.68
N GLY A 138 22.09 -16.34 12.86
CA GLY A 138 22.46 -14.96 13.20
C GLY A 138 21.65 -13.86 12.51
N GLY A 139 20.49 -14.22 11.96
CA GLY A 139 19.44 -13.28 11.56
C GLY A 139 18.09 -13.98 11.53
N ASP A 140 17.13 -13.52 12.32
CA ASP A 140 15.75 -13.99 12.17
C ASP A 140 15.13 -13.32 10.95
N PHE A 141 14.28 -14.04 10.22
CA PHE A 141 13.38 -13.45 9.23
C PHE A 141 12.39 -12.52 9.96
N GLY A 142 12.83 -11.32 10.29
CA GLY A 142 12.12 -10.41 11.19
C GLY A 142 12.98 -9.32 11.82
N ASP A 143 14.31 -9.51 11.85
CA ASP A 143 15.22 -8.47 12.36
C ASP A 143 15.19 -7.24 11.45
N GLN A 144 15.13 -6.05 12.06
CA GLN A 144 15.07 -4.77 11.38
C GLN A 144 16.43 -4.07 11.47
N VAL A 145 16.95 -3.58 10.34
CA VAL A 145 18.12 -2.69 10.37
C VAL A 145 17.75 -1.39 11.10
N SER A 146 18.58 -0.98 12.06
CA SER A 146 18.42 0.33 12.71
C SER A 146 18.89 1.44 11.78
N VAL A 147 18.21 2.60 11.81
CA VAL A 147 18.66 3.79 11.08
C VAL A 147 20.10 4.20 11.45
N SER A 148 20.51 3.98 12.71
CA SER A 148 21.87 4.27 13.15
C SER A 148 22.93 3.42 12.46
N GLN A 149 22.57 2.25 11.91
CA GLN A 149 23.48 1.35 11.19
C GLN A 149 23.61 1.73 9.71
N LEU A 150 22.76 2.62 9.20
CA LEU A 150 22.75 3.01 7.78
C LEU A 150 23.86 4.00 7.40
N GLY A 151 24.60 4.53 8.38
CA GLY A 151 25.74 5.41 8.18
C GLY A 151 25.38 6.85 7.82
N ASP A 152 26.39 7.72 7.82
CA ASP A 152 26.23 9.16 7.58
C ASP A 152 25.71 9.46 6.16
N SER A 153 26.10 8.65 5.17
CA SER A 153 25.66 8.79 3.77
C SER A 153 24.14 8.69 3.63
N PHE A 154 23.49 7.84 4.42
CA PHE A 154 22.02 7.79 4.48
C PHE A 154 21.45 9.09 5.06
N ILE A 155 22.01 9.56 6.17
CA ILE A 155 21.53 10.77 6.86
C ILE A 155 21.65 12.01 5.97
N GLU A 156 22.77 12.16 5.26
CA GLU A 156 23.00 13.25 4.32
C GLU A 156 22.10 13.16 3.08
N GLY A 157 21.80 11.94 2.64
CA GLY A 157 20.96 11.67 1.47
C GLY A 157 19.45 11.66 1.75
N TYR A 158 19.04 11.59 3.02
CA TYR A 158 17.64 11.51 3.40
C TYR A 158 16.84 12.70 2.88
N ASN A 159 15.76 12.40 2.15
CA ASN A 159 14.91 13.42 1.56
C ASN A 159 13.52 13.42 2.23
N PRO A 160 13.23 14.37 3.13
CA PRO A 160 11.96 14.40 3.89
C PRO A 160 10.72 14.66 3.02
N ALA A 161 10.91 15.05 1.75
CA ALA A 161 9.85 15.27 0.79
C ALA A 161 9.49 14.05 -0.06
N ASN A 162 10.28 12.98 0.03
CA ASN A 162 10.18 11.81 -0.84
C ASN A 162 9.79 10.55 -0.06
N VAL A 163 9.44 9.52 -0.83
CA VAL A 163 9.37 8.13 -0.36
C VAL A 163 10.81 7.59 -0.33
N ASN A 164 11.36 7.38 0.87
CA ASN A 164 12.73 6.91 1.05
C ASN A 164 12.77 5.38 1.16
N ILE A 165 13.37 4.72 0.17
CA ILE A 165 13.48 3.26 0.11
C ILE A 165 14.94 2.83 0.24
N ILE A 166 15.20 1.95 1.18
CA ILE A 166 16.52 1.36 1.41
C ILE A 166 16.56 -0.03 0.81
N MET A 167 17.50 -0.23 -0.11
CA MET A 167 17.80 -1.55 -0.68
C MET A 167 18.70 -2.31 0.29
N GLN A 168 18.15 -3.35 0.91
CA GLN A 168 18.87 -4.18 1.87
C GLN A 168 19.38 -5.49 1.27
N SER A 169 20.43 -6.02 1.89
CA SER A 169 20.96 -7.35 1.60
C SER A 169 19.99 -8.46 2.04
N ASN A 170 20.28 -9.71 1.66
CA ASN A 170 19.50 -10.85 2.12
C ASN A 170 19.76 -11.12 3.61
N GLY A 171 18.76 -11.65 4.33
CA GLY A 171 18.86 -11.98 5.75
C GLY A 171 18.01 -11.06 6.64
N TRP A 172 17.94 -9.78 6.31
CA TRP A 172 17.09 -8.81 7.04
C TRP A 172 15.59 -8.98 6.76
N GLY A 173 14.77 -8.67 7.76
CA GLY A 173 13.32 -8.46 7.61
C GLY A 173 13.04 -7.20 6.79
N GLN A 174 12.00 -7.26 5.95
CA GLN A 174 11.52 -6.08 5.22
C GLN A 174 10.43 -5.41 6.06
N TYR A 175 10.43 -4.09 6.09
CA TYR A 175 9.45 -3.34 6.87
C TYR A 175 9.29 -1.93 6.33
N SER A 176 8.20 -1.27 6.70
CA SER A 176 8.05 0.17 6.53
C SER A 176 7.61 0.84 7.80
N ASN A 177 8.02 2.09 7.97
CA ASN A 177 7.49 2.91 9.02
C ASN A 177 6.09 3.37 8.64
N TYR A 178 5.14 3.03 9.51
CA TYR A 178 3.82 3.60 9.41
C TYR A 178 3.86 5.11 9.59
N PRO A 179 3.00 5.83 8.86
CA PRO A 179 2.98 7.28 8.91
C PRO A 179 2.61 7.77 10.34
N TRP A 180 1.89 6.96 11.15
CA TRP A 180 1.41 7.31 12.51
C TRP A 180 2.39 7.54 13.62
N HIS A 181 3.62 7.09 13.43
CA HIS A 181 4.63 7.25 14.47
C HIS A 181 5.44 8.48 14.19
N THR A 182 5.53 9.39 15.16
CA THR A 182 6.48 10.49 15.11
C THR A 182 7.90 9.93 15.04
N ARG A 183 8.56 10.15 13.90
CA ARG A 183 9.91 9.65 13.60
C ARG A 183 10.71 10.73 12.90
N GLN A 184 12.01 10.75 13.19
CA GLN A 184 12.95 11.62 12.47
C GLN A 184 13.09 11.18 11.01
N TYR A 185 13.12 9.87 10.76
CA TYR A 185 13.27 9.26 9.44
C TYR A 185 12.09 8.31 9.18
N TYR A 186 11.40 8.52 8.06
CA TYR A 186 10.38 7.61 7.54
C TYR A 186 10.97 6.83 6.38
N ILE A 187 11.13 5.52 6.57
CA ILE A 187 11.77 4.65 5.60
C ILE A 187 10.95 3.40 5.33
N SER A 188 11.17 2.85 4.14
CA SER A 188 10.80 1.50 3.74
C SER A 188 12.06 0.71 3.41
N THR A 189 12.23 -0.47 3.99
CA THR A 189 13.34 -1.37 3.67
C THR A 189 12.84 -2.54 2.85
N VAL A 190 13.48 -2.78 1.70
CA VAL A 190 13.10 -3.82 0.75
C VAL A 190 14.33 -4.56 0.27
N ARG A 191 14.24 -5.88 0.13
CA ARG A 191 15.36 -6.69 -0.33
C ARG A 191 15.64 -6.36 -1.80
N ALA A 192 16.89 -6.03 -2.08
CA ALA A 192 17.36 -5.73 -3.42
C ALA A 192 17.06 -6.89 -4.41
N SER A 193 17.20 -8.13 -3.93
CA SER A 193 17.01 -9.36 -4.72
C SER A 193 15.56 -9.60 -5.17
N SER A 194 14.57 -9.02 -4.49
CA SER A 194 13.14 -9.21 -4.77
C SER A 194 12.44 -7.95 -5.29
N PHE A 195 13.16 -6.83 -5.43
CA PHE A 195 12.59 -5.54 -5.80
C PHE A 195 11.90 -5.56 -7.17
N ALA A 196 12.49 -6.24 -8.15
CA ALA A 196 11.99 -6.30 -9.53
C ALA A 196 11.09 -7.51 -9.83
N THR A 197 10.92 -8.43 -8.89
CA THR A 197 10.39 -9.78 -9.15
C THR A 197 9.26 -10.20 -8.23
N SER A 198 8.91 -9.39 -7.24
CA SER A 198 7.88 -9.70 -6.25
C SER A 198 7.07 -8.46 -5.90
N TYR A 199 5.87 -8.65 -5.35
CA TYR A 199 5.05 -7.56 -4.82
C TYR A 199 5.42 -7.14 -3.39
N VAL A 200 6.51 -7.67 -2.82
CA VAL A 200 6.92 -7.28 -1.46
C VAL A 200 7.25 -5.79 -1.34
N PRO A 201 7.98 -5.14 -2.28
CA PRO A 201 8.15 -3.69 -2.22
C PRO A 201 6.83 -2.94 -2.25
N SER A 202 5.87 -3.38 -3.07
CA SER A 202 4.53 -2.81 -3.10
C SER A 202 3.83 -2.96 -1.75
N HIS A 203 3.96 -4.11 -1.09
CA HIS A 203 3.40 -4.38 0.24
C HIS A 203 3.98 -3.46 1.31
N GLU A 204 5.30 -3.30 1.34
CA GLU A 204 5.97 -2.40 2.26
C GLU A 204 5.54 -0.95 2.02
N LEU A 205 5.44 -0.52 0.76
CA LEU A 205 4.87 0.78 0.44
C LEU A 205 3.40 0.91 0.87
N GLY A 206 2.63 -0.18 0.93
CA GLY A 206 1.28 -0.18 1.50
C GLY A 206 1.30 0.25 2.96
N HIS A 207 2.22 -0.27 3.76
CA HIS A 207 2.43 0.17 5.14
C HIS A 207 2.90 1.61 5.24
N PHE A 208 3.83 2.05 4.38
CA PHE A 208 4.23 3.46 4.31
C PHE A 208 3.03 4.39 4.02
N LEU A 209 2.11 3.94 3.16
CA LEU A 209 0.86 4.61 2.83
C LEU A 209 -0.27 4.36 3.85
N GLY A 210 0.03 3.77 5.00
CA GLY A 210 -0.89 3.60 6.13
C GLY A 210 -1.91 2.46 6.00
N LEU A 211 -1.62 1.47 5.16
CA LEU A 211 -2.38 0.21 5.10
C LEU A 211 -1.83 -0.77 6.12
N TYR A 212 -2.73 -1.40 6.88
CA TYR A 212 -2.40 -2.46 7.83
C TYR A 212 -2.45 -3.83 7.15
N HIS A 213 -1.84 -4.84 7.78
CA HIS A 213 -2.14 -6.21 7.40
C HIS A 213 -3.63 -6.50 7.59
N THR A 214 -4.22 -7.34 6.74
CA THR A 214 -5.65 -7.68 6.80
C THR A 214 -6.07 -8.32 8.13
N HIS A 215 -5.13 -8.96 8.83
CA HIS A 215 -5.33 -9.57 10.14
C HIS A 215 -4.92 -8.69 11.31
N GLU A 216 -4.49 -7.45 11.07
CA GLU A 216 -4.11 -6.55 12.14
C GLU A 216 -5.33 -6.29 13.04
N ASN A 217 -5.12 -6.20 14.36
CA ASN A 217 -6.16 -5.94 15.36
C ASN A 217 -7.30 -6.98 15.40
N HIS A 218 -7.12 -8.18 14.83
CA HIS A 218 -8.16 -9.21 14.79
C HIS A 218 -8.60 -9.73 16.17
N GLU A 219 -7.77 -9.57 17.20
CA GLU A 219 -8.03 -9.98 18.59
C GLU A 219 -9.06 -9.08 19.27
N GLU A 220 -9.19 -7.83 18.81
CA GLU A 220 -10.13 -6.85 19.33
C GLU A 220 -11.06 -6.33 18.22
N PRO A 221 -11.90 -7.19 17.60
CA PRO A 221 -12.68 -6.82 16.41
C PRO A 221 -13.79 -5.78 16.68
N ASN A 222 -14.02 -5.46 17.94
CA ASN A 222 -14.96 -4.42 18.38
C ASN A 222 -14.25 -3.22 19.01
N SER A 223 -12.92 -3.21 19.07
CA SER A 223 -12.17 -2.03 19.48
C SER A 223 -12.25 -1.02 18.36
N ASP A 224 -12.91 0.10 18.62
CA ASP A 224 -13.06 1.20 17.66
C ASP A 224 -11.71 1.83 17.28
N SER A 225 -10.56 1.38 17.82
CA SER A 225 -9.26 1.86 17.37
C SER A 225 -8.01 1.17 17.97
N ASP A 226 -6.98 1.00 17.13
CA ASP A 226 -5.57 1.19 17.50
C ASP A 226 -5.20 2.71 17.59
N LEU A 227 -6.04 3.57 17.00
CA LEU A 227 -5.97 5.04 17.06
C LEU A 227 -6.04 5.64 18.47
N ALA A 228 -6.58 4.93 19.46
CA ALA A 228 -6.52 5.33 20.87
C ALA A 228 -5.08 5.30 21.41
N GLN A 229 -4.19 4.51 20.79
CA GLN A 229 -2.75 4.52 21.07
C GLN A 229 -2.01 5.64 20.32
N ALA A 230 -2.60 6.15 19.23
CA ALA A 230 -2.06 7.26 18.44
C ALA A 230 -2.35 8.61 19.11
N SER A 231 -1.64 8.87 20.21
CA SER A 231 -1.80 10.03 21.11
C SER A 231 -1.70 11.43 20.45
N LEU A 232 -1.24 11.53 19.21
CA LEU A 232 -1.00 12.80 18.48
C LEU A 232 -1.79 12.93 17.16
N TRP A 233 -2.58 11.91 16.80
CA TRP A 233 -3.09 11.73 15.43
C TRP A 233 -4.58 11.94 15.28
N THR A 234 -5.33 11.82 16.37
CA THR A 234 -6.79 11.69 16.35
C THR A 234 -7.56 12.99 16.58
N GLN A 235 -6.88 14.12 16.80
CA GLN A 235 -7.55 15.35 17.24
C GLN A 235 -8.49 15.94 16.17
N ASP A 236 -8.21 15.70 14.89
CA ASP A 236 -9.01 16.19 13.76
C ASP A 236 -9.55 15.06 12.87
N TRP A 237 -9.47 13.80 13.32
CA TRP A 237 -9.98 12.68 12.54
C TRP A 237 -11.50 12.62 12.57
N ILE A 238 -12.06 12.47 11.38
CA ILE A 238 -13.47 12.16 11.22
C ILE A 238 -13.70 10.77 11.81
N THR A 239 -14.70 10.66 12.69
CA THR A 239 -15.13 9.37 13.21
C THR A 239 -16.12 8.76 12.23
N PRO A 240 -15.80 7.64 11.56
CA PRO A 240 -16.72 7.02 10.61
C PRO A 240 -18.02 6.58 11.29
N THR A 241 -19.15 6.72 10.58
CA THR A 241 -20.43 6.18 11.04
C THR A 241 -20.42 4.65 11.04
N GLU A 242 -19.88 4.06 9.96
CA GLU A 242 -19.73 2.61 9.80
C GLU A 242 -18.61 2.03 10.66
N GLN A 243 -18.92 0.96 11.38
CA GLN A 243 -18.00 0.36 12.36
C GLN A 243 -16.77 -0.30 11.71
N CYS A 244 -16.90 -0.86 10.50
CA CYS A 244 -15.79 -1.55 9.83
C CYS A 244 -14.61 -0.63 9.44
N TYR A 245 -14.84 0.68 9.30
CA TYR A 245 -13.76 1.66 9.15
C TYR A 245 -13.09 2.04 10.48
N ARG A 246 -13.52 1.44 11.59
CA ARG A 246 -13.00 1.67 12.95
C ARG A 246 -12.40 0.42 13.60
N THR A 247 -12.54 -0.76 13.00
CA THR A 247 -12.07 -2.03 13.58
C THR A 247 -11.20 -2.81 12.60
N GLY A 248 -10.40 -3.77 13.10
CA GLY A 248 -9.54 -4.62 12.27
C GLY A 248 -8.44 -3.82 11.54
N ASP A 249 -8.36 -4.01 10.21
CA ASP A 249 -7.49 -3.24 9.31
C ASP A 249 -8.10 -1.89 8.88
N PHE A 250 -9.28 -1.56 9.42
CA PHE A 250 -10.05 -0.34 9.19
C PHE A 250 -10.55 -0.19 7.75
N ILE A 251 -10.83 -1.30 7.07
CA ILE A 251 -11.35 -1.31 5.71
C ILE A 251 -12.64 -2.14 5.66
N CYS A 252 -13.73 -1.58 5.14
CA CYS A 252 -15.00 -2.31 5.05
C CYS A 252 -15.02 -3.37 3.94
N SER A 253 -14.25 -3.15 2.87
CA SER A 253 -14.16 -4.08 1.73
C SER A 253 -13.33 -5.35 1.99
N THR A 254 -12.56 -5.41 3.09
CA THR A 254 -11.72 -6.56 3.43
C THR A 254 -12.49 -7.54 4.31
N SER A 255 -12.37 -8.83 4.01
CA SER A 255 -12.95 -9.89 4.82
C SER A 255 -12.18 -10.01 6.14
N TYR A 256 -12.87 -10.39 7.21
CA TYR A 256 -12.22 -10.76 8.47
C TYR A 256 -11.08 -11.78 8.25
N ASP A 257 -9.93 -11.49 8.84
CA ASP A 257 -8.73 -12.30 8.78
C ASP A 257 -8.11 -12.34 10.19
N CYS A 258 -7.77 -13.54 10.67
CA CYS A 258 -7.08 -13.71 11.94
C CYS A 258 -5.60 -14.04 11.76
N TYR A 259 -5.21 -14.61 10.61
CA TYR A 259 -3.89 -15.17 10.36
C TYR A 259 -3.37 -16.04 11.52
N ILE A 260 -2.78 -15.47 12.56
CA ILE A 260 -2.31 -16.25 13.71
C ILE A 260 -3.50 -16.53 14.66
N TRP A 261 -3.45 -17.65 15.40
CA TRP A 261 -4.42 -17.99 16.46
C TRP A 261 -5.91 -18.03 16.06
N CYS A 262 -6.22 -18.19 14.76
CA CYS A 262 -7.60 -18.38 14.29
C CYS A 262 -8.38 -19.45 15.07
N GLU A 263 -7.69 -20.49 15.52
CA GLU A 263 -8.28 -21.57 16.32
C GLU A 263 -8.79 -21.09 17.67
N GLU A 264 -8.09 -20.14 18.29
CA GLU A 264 -8.46 -19.57 19.58
C GLU A 264 -9.61 -18.56 19.42
N VAL A 265 -9.66 -17.86 18.28
CA VAL A 265 -10.62 -16.78 18.05
C VAL A 265 -11.94 -17.27 17.45
N ILE A 266 -11.88 -18.15 16.43
CA ILE A 266 -13.05 -18.63 15.68
C ILE A 266 -13.22 -20.16 15.70
N ASN A 267 -12.40 -20.89 16.48
CA ASN A 267 -12.54 -22.33 16.74
C ASN A 267 -12.46 -23.21 15.47
N CYS A 268 -11.70 -22.77 14.49
CA CYS A 268 -11.32 -23.52 13.29
C CYS A 268 -9.98 -23.01 12.74
N THR A 269 -9.29 -23.82 11.94
CA THR A 269 -8.04 -23.42 11.28
C THR A 269 -8.33 -22.91 9.87
N ALA A 270 -7.62 -21.88 9.38
CA ALA A 270 -7.92 -21.31 8.07
C ALA A 270 -7.63 -22.30 6.94
N ASN A 271 -8.55 -22.40 5.98
CA ASN A 271 -8.38 -23.22 4.77
C ASN A 271 -7.14 -22.89 3.95
N ALA A 272 -6.64 -21.65 4.04
CA ALA A 272 -5.46 -21.20 3.31
C ALA A 272 -4.15 -21.85 3.83
N TYR A 273 -4.18 -22.60 4.94
CA TYR A 273 -2.99 -23.06 5.64
C TYR A 273 -2.34 -24.34 5.12
N GLU A 274 -3.03 -25.24 4.43
CA GLU A 274 -2.44 -26.53 4.06
C GLU A 274 -1.36 -26.43 2.95
N SER A 275 -1.28 -25.32 2.20
CA SER A 275 -0.21 -25.10 1.20
C SER A 275 0.75 -23.95 1.51
N ASP A 276 0.37 -22.99 2.36
CA ASP A 276 1.04 -21.68 2.45
C ASP A 276 1.73 -21.42 3.82
N ARG A 277 1.78 -22.43 4.72
CA ARG A 277 2.53 -22.38 5.99
C ARG A 277 3.56 -23.50 6.10
N PRO A 278 4.71 -23.39 5.42
CA PRO A 278 5.73 -24.44 5.44
C PRO A 278 6.33 -24.69 6.84
N ASP A 279 6.22 -23.73 7.76
CA ASP A 279 6.96 -23.73 9.05
C ASP A 279 6.08 -23.93 10.30
N GLN A 280 4.80 -24.31 10.15
CA GLN A 280 3.91 -24.58 11.27
C GLN A 280 3.40 -26.03 11.25
N GLU A 281 3.34 -26.66 12.42
CA GLU A 281 2.75 -27.99 12.59
C GLU A 281 1.27 -27.97 12.18
N PRO A 282 0.75 -29.05 11.56
CA PRO A 282 -0.66 -29.15 11.21
C PRO A 282 -1.56 -28.95 12.43
N SER A 283 -2.59 -28.11 12.27
CA SER A 283 -3.60 -27.87 13.29
C SER A 283 -4.39 -29.12 13.66
N GLU A 284 -4.77 -29.25 14.95
CA GLU A 284 -5.74 -30.25 15.41
C GLU A 284 -7.21 -29.84 15.16
N PHE A 285 -7.45 -28.57 14.81
CA PHE A 285 -8.78 -28.05 14.55
C PHE A 285 -9.24 -28.36 13.12
N ALA A 286 -10.55 -28.52 12.96
CA ALA A 286 -11.13 -28.63 11.63
C ALA A 286 -10.88 -27.34 10.84
N ASN A 287 -10.63 -27.50 9.54
CA ASN A 287 -10.61 -26.41 8.59
C ASN A 287 -11.92 -25.61 8.65
N CYS A 288 -11.81 -24.27 8.67
CA CYS A 288 -12.95 -23.37 8.57
C CYS A 288 -13.72 -23.63 7.27
N THR A 289 -15.01 -23.32 7.20
CA THR A 289 -15.71 -23.21 5.91
C THR A 289 -15.41 -21.85 5.26
N LEU A 290 -15.68 -21.71 3.96
CA LEU A 290 -15.56 -20.41 3.26
C LEU A 290 -16.44 -19.32 3.88
N GLU A 291 -17.57 -19.69 4.50
CA GLU A 291 -18.45 -18.75 5.20
C GLU A 291 -17.87 -18.33 6.57
N GLN A 292 -17.05 -19.18 7.18
CA GLN A 292 -16.44 -18.90 8.49
C GLN A 292 -15.17 -18.06 8.38
N HIS A 293 -14.31 -18.35 7.38
CA HIS A 293 -13.05 -17.63 7.18
C HIS A 293 -12.57 -17.81 5.74
N ASN A 294 -12.51 -16.70 5.01
CA ASN A 294 -12.10 -16.67 3.61
C ASN A 294 -11.27 -15.41 3.31
N PRO A 295 -10.07 -15.28 3.90
CA PRO A 295 -9.20 -14.15 3.66
C PRO A 295 -8.74 -14.14 2.20
N SER A 296 -8.53 -12.95 1.64
CA SER A 296 -8.05 -12.82 0.27
C SER A 296 -6.61 -13.35 0.13
N ARG A 297 -6.37 -14.10 -0.94
CA ARG A 297 -5.03 -14.61 -1.35
C ARG A 297 -4.33 -13.69 -2.34
N THR A 298 -5.03 -12.68 -2.83
CA THR A 298 -4.51 -11.71 -3.81
C THR A 298 -4.32 -10.34 -3.17
N ASN A 299 -5.00 -10.05 -2.06
CA ASN A 299 -4.83 -8.77 -1.36
C ASN A 299 -3.36 -8.58 -0.96
N LEU A 300 -2.80 -7.44 -1.32
CA LEU A 300 -1.40 -7.09 -1.11
C LEU A 300 -1.05 -7.16 0.36
N MET A 301 -1.94 -6.70 1.24
CA MET A 301 -1.74 -6.63 2.68
C MET A 301 -2.07 -7.95 3.41
N SER A 302 -2.40 -8.98 2.65
CA SER A 302 -2.59 -10.33 3.16
C SER A 302 -1.26 -10.99 3.50
N ARG A 303 -1.31 -12.01 4.35
CA ARG A 303 -0.19 -12.97 4.54
C ARG A 303 -0.34 -14.22 3.65
N TYR A 304 -1.34 -14.27 2.78
CA TYR A 304 -1.63 -15.42 1.94
C TYR A 304 -1.34 -15.16 0.46
N GLY A 305 -0.95 -16.21 -0.27
CA GLY A 305 -0.92 -16.22 -1.73
C GLY A 305 0.01 -15.20 -2.39
N ASP A 306 -0.42 -14.71 -3.55
CA ASP A 306 0.37 -13.94 -4.51
C ASP A 306 0.50 -12.45 -4.16
N ARG A 307 -0.45 -11.91 -3.37
CA ARG A 307 -0.41 -10.54 -2.81
C ARG A 307 -0.13 -9.46 -3.86
N SER A 308 -0.97 -9.38 -4.89
CA SER A 308 -0.72 -8.57 -6.09
C SER A 308 -1.64 -7.37 -6.27
N GLU A 309 -2.66 -7.19 -5.43
CA GLU A 309 -3.68 -6.14 -5.61
C GLU A 309 -4.13 -5.54 -4.27
N ILE A 310 -4.47 -4.25 -4.25
CA ILE A 310 -5.21 -3.67 -3.12
C ILE A 310 -6.69 -3.53 -3.48
N SER A 311 -7.56 -3.46 -2.46
CA SER A 311 -8.96 -3.13 -2.67
C SER A 311 -9.15 -1.64 -2.96
N PHE A 312 -10.33 -1.29 -3.47
CA PHE A 312 -10.67 0.10 -3.75
C PHE A 312 -10.63 0.99 -2.48
N ASP A 313 -11.20 0.52 -1.37
CA ASP A 313 -11.14 1.21 -0.08
C ASP A 313 -9.68 1.37 0.42
N GLN A 314 -8.82 0.36 0.22
CA GLN A 314 -7.40 0.46 0.55
C GLN A 314 -6.72 1.55 -0.30
N GLY A 315 -7.05 1.63 -1.60
CA GLY A 315 -6.61 2.75 -2.45
C GLY A 315 -7.06 4.11 -1.92
N ALA A 316 -8.32 4.23 -1.51
CA ALA A 316 -8.86 5.46 -0.91
C ALA A 316 -8.16 5.82 0.40
N ARG A 317 -7.93 4.85 1.28
CA ARG A 317 -7.19 5.03 2.52
C ARG A 317 -5.75 5.48 2.27
N ALA A 318 -5.07 4.89 1.29
CA ALA A 318 -3.73 5.32 0.90
C ALA A 318 -3.70 6.79 0.45
N ARG A 319 -4.69 7.23 -0.36
CA ARG A 319 -4.84 8.64 -0.75
C ARG A 319 -5.03 9.57 0.45
N TYR A 320 -5.86 9.18 1.41
CA TYR A 320 -6.05 9.93 2.66
C TYR A 320 -4.72 10.18 3.38
N PHE A 321 -3.87 9.15 3.51
CA PHE A 321 -2.58 9.29 4.18
C PHE A 321 -1.58 10.12 3.39
N ILE A 322 -1.57 10.03 2.05
CA ILE A 322 -0.73 10.89 1.21
C ILE A 322 -1.10 12.36 1.43
N GLN A 323 -2.40 12.69 1.36
CA GLN A 323 -2.89 14.05 1.62
C GLN A 323 -2.45 14.51 3.01
N TYR A 324 -2.64 13.65 4.01
CA TYR A 324 -2.27 13.96 5.38
C TYR A 324 -0.77 14.28 5.55
N MET A 325 0.13 13.42 5.05
CA MET A 325 1.58 13.62 5.14
C MET A 325 2.06 14.83 4.33
N SER A 326 1.28 15.28 3.34
CA SER A 326 1.60 16.47 2.54
C SER A 326 1.14 17.79 3.17
N GLU A 327 0.22 17.74 4.12
CA GLU A 327 -0.33 18.93 4.80
C GLU A 327 0.21 19.11 6.21
N ASN A 328 0.81 18.06 6.78
CA ASN A 328 1.22 18.02 8.18
C ASN A 328 2.72 17.67 8.28
N GLU A 329 3.55 18.68 8.56
CA GLU A 329 4.98 18.46 8.79
C GLU A 329 5.22 17.64 10.08
N ARG A 330 5.98 16.54 9.98
CA ARG A 330 6.27 15.60 11.07
C ARG A 330 7.77 15.48 11.31
N GLU A 331 8.29 16.16 12.34
CA GLU A 331 9.74 16.17 12.64
C GLU A 331 10.59 16.57 11.41
N GLY A 332 10.10 17.53 10.63
CA GLY A 332 10.73 17.97 9.38
C GLY A 332 10.36 17.16 8.13
N ASN A 333 9.54 16.11 8.26
CA ASN A 333 9.04 15.31 7.14
C ASN A 333 7.74 15.89 6.57
N LEU A 334 7.71 16.16 5.27
CA LEU A 334 6.53 16.69 4.57
C LEU A 334 6.49 16.09 3.17
N LEU A 335 5.68 15.06 2.97
CA LEU A 335 5.64 14.33 1.71
C LEU A 335 5.13 15.24 0.59
N HIS A 336 5.92 15.42 -0.47
CA HIS A 336 5.51 16.20 -1.62
C HIS A 336 4.97 15.29 -2.72
N PHE A 337 4.02 15.82 -3.48
CA PHE A 337 3.54 15.21 -4.71
C PHE A 337 3.43 16.26 -5.82
N SER A 338 3.34 15.79 -7.05
CA SER A 338 2.98 16.64 -8.19
C SER A 338 1.75 16.09 -8.90
N GLU A 339 0.96 16.97 -9.52
CA GLU A 339 -0.21 16.57 -10.30
C GLU A 339 0.19 16.24 -11.73
N MET A 340 -0.31 15.11 -12.24
CA MET A 340 -0.14 14.78 -13.66
C MET A 340 -1.11 15.64 -14.48
N ILE A 341 -0.61 16.72 -15.06
CA ILE A 341 -1.41 17.54 -15.98
C ILE A 341 -1.53 16.78 -17.31
N SER A 342 -2.73 16.25 -17.58
CA SER A 342 -3.04 15.71 -18.91
C SER A 342 -2.91 16.85 -19.94
N LEU A 343 -1.91 16.75 -20.81
CA LEU A 343 -1.78 17.60 -21.99
C LEU A 343 -2.95 17.27 -22.92
N THR A 344 -3.96 18.14 -22.91
CA THR A 344 -5.15 18.06 -23.78
C THR A 344 -4.86 18.55 -25.20
#